data_AF-A0A8T4WE24-F1
#
_entry.id   AF-A0A8T4WE24-F1
#
_cell.length_a   1.000
_cell.length_b   1.000
_cell.length_c   1.000
_cell.angle_alpha   90.00
_cell.angle_beta   90.00
_cell.angle_gamma   90.00
#
_symmetry.space_group_name_H-M   'P 1'
#
loop_
_entity.id
_entity.type
_entity.pdbx_description
1 polymer ?
#
loop_
_entity_poly.entity_id
_entity_poly.type
_entity_poly.pdbx_seq_one_letter_code
_entity_poly.pdbx_strand_id
1 'polypeptide(L)' 'MMGGAWWIWLIMIIAVILIIGVLIVLLLGEARNGSTRFGTRKSGEQILDERYARGEITEEEYKEKKKEIRK' A
#
# COMPACT_ATOMS: atom_id res chain seq x y z
N MET A 1 27.05 -24.13 -18.60
CA MET A 1 25.71 -24.18 -17.98
C MET A 1 25.55 -22.97 -17.05
N MET A 2 25.21 -21.78 -17.57
CA MET A 2 25.08 -20.53 -16.79
C MET A 2 23.75 -19.80 -17.08
N GLY A 3 22.74 -20.53 -17.57
CA GLY A 3 21.41 -19.96 -17.84
C GLY A 3 20.45 -20.08 -16.66
N GLY A 4 20.66 -21.03 -15.75
CA GLY A 4 19.69 -21.33 -14.68
C GLY A 4 19.63 -20.29 -13.56
N ALA A 5 20.74 -19.61 -13.27
CA ALA A 5 20.81 -18.62 -12.19
C ALA A 5 19.93 -17.39 -12.45
N TRP A 6 19.80 -16.99 -13.72
CA TRP A 6 18.97 -15.84 -14.12
C TRP A 6 17.48 -16.11 -13.96
N TRP A 7 17.05 -17.33 -14.27
CA TRP A 7 15.67 -17.78 -14.07
C TRP A 7 15.29 -17.86 -12.59
N ILE A 8 16.21 -18.33 -11.74
CA ILE A 8 15.99 -18.38 -10.29
C ILE A 8 15.82 -16.96 -9.71
N TRP A 9 16.63 -16.01 -10.19
CA TRP A 9 16.53 -14.60 -9.77
C TRP A 9 15.21 -13.96 -10.18
N LEU A 10 14.75 -14.24 -11.41
CA LEU A 10 13.47 -13.75 -11.92
C LEU A 10 12.29 -14.31 -11.11
N ILE A 11 12.31 -15.60 -10.79
CA ILE A 11 11.27 -16.25 -9.97
C ILE A 11 11.24 -15.66 -8.56
N MET A 12 12.41 -15.37 -7.96
CA MET A 12 12.48 -14.74 -6.64
C MET A 12 11.84 -13.36 -6.61
N ILE A 13 12.08 -12.52 -7.61
CA ILE A 13 11.46 -11.19 -7.72
C ILE A 13 9.94 -11.31 -7.82
N ILE A 14 9.46 -12.20 -8.70
CA ILE A 14 8.01 -12.43 -8.89
C ILE A 14 7.37 -12.91 -7.58
N ALA A 15 8.03 -13.81 -6.85
CA ALA A 15 7.55 -14.30 -5.56
C ALA A 15 7.45 -13.18 -4.52
N VAL A 16 8.44 -12.30 -4.43
CA VAL A 16 8.42 -11.14 -3.53
C VAL A 16 7.29 -10.17 -3.89
N ILE A 17 7.11 -9.85 -5.17
CA ILE A 17 6.02 -8.99 -5.63
C ILE A 17 4.66 -9.60 -5.31
N LEU A 18 4.49 -10.92 -5.51
CA LEU A 18 3.25 -11.63 -5.17
C LEU A 18 2.97 -11.60 -3.67
N ILE A 19 3.98 -11.83 -2.82
CA ILE A 19 3.83 -11.78 -1.36
C ILE A 19 3.40 -10.38 -0.92
N ILE A 20 4.05 -9.34 -1.43
CA ILE A 20 3.70 -7.94 -1.14
C ILE A 20 2.29 -7.63 -1.65
N GLY A 21 1.94 -8.05 -2.86
CA GLY A 21 0.61 -7.86 -3.44
C GLY A 21 -0.49 -8.54 -2.63
N VAL A 22 -0.26 -9.78 -2.16
CA VAL A 22 -1.18 -10.49 -1.28
C VAL A 22 -1.31 -9.79 0.06
N LEU A 23 -0.20 -9.33 0.65
CA LEU A 23 -0.22 -8.58 1.91
C LEU A 23 -1.04 -7.28 1.78
N ILE A 24 -0.86 -6.55 0.68
CA ILE A 24 -1.64 -5.36 0.35
C ILE A 24 -3.13 -5.72 0.21
N VAL A 25 -3.48 -6.77 -0.54
CA VAL A 25 -4.88 -7.18 -0.73
C VAL A 25 -5.52 -7.66 0.56
N LEU A 26 -4.79 -8.32 1.47
CA LEU A 26 -5.29 -8.71 2.78
C LEU A 26 -5.53 -7.49 3.68
N LEU A 27 -4.57 -6.56 3.73
CA LEU A 27 -4.68 -5.32 4.50
C LEU A 27 -5.79 -4.40 3.96
N LEU A 28 -5.98 -4.35 2.63
CA LEU A 28 -7.07 -3.59 1.98
C LEU A 28 -8.41 -4.35 1.99
N GLY A 29 -8.38 -5.68 2.05
CA GLY A 29 -9.56 -6.56 2.10
C GLY A 29 -10.25 -6.50 3.46
N GLU A 30 -9.49 -6.30 4.53
CA GLU A 30 -10.02 -6.08 5.88
C GLU A 30 -10.75 -4.73 5.99
N ALA A 31 -10.41 -3.75 5.13
CA ALA A 31 -11.15 -2.49 5.00
C ALA A 31 -12.48 -2.61 4.24
N ARG A 32 -12.76 -3.74 3.57
CA ARG A 32 -14.01 -3.96 2.83
C ARG A 32 -15.09 -4.72 3.61
N ASN A 33 -14.77 -5.29 4.77
CA ASN A 33 -15.75 -5.99 5.61
C ASN A 33 -16.29 -5.14 6.78
N GLY A 34 -15.98 -3.84 6.81
CA GLY A 34 -16.59 -2.86 7.72
C GLY A 34 -17.99 -2.41 7.27
N SER A 35 -18.87 -3.36 6.96
CA SER A 35 -20.30 -3.09 6.76
C SER A 35 -21.02 -2.98 8.10
N THR A 36 -20.67 -2.00 8.93
CA THR A 36 -21.63 -1.54 9.95
C THR A 36 -21.33 -0.11 10.42
N ARG A 37 -22.37 0.71 10.32
CA ARG A 37 -22.57 2.04 10.92
C ARG A 37 -21.88 3.23 10.26
N PHE A 38 -22.70 3.92 9.46
CA PHE A 38 -23.08 5.32 9.70
C PHE A 38 -21.95 6.26 10.15
N GLY A 39 -21.49 7.08 9.20
CA GLY A 39 -21.04 8.44 9.48
C GLY A 39 -19.57 8.62 9.80
N THR A 40 -18.69 8.52 8.79
CA THR A 40 -17.50 9.37 8.71
C THR A 40 -16.94 9.27 7.29
N ARG A 41 -16.78 10.43 6.63
CA ARG A 41 -15.85 10.60 5.50
C ARG A 41 -14.60 9.75 5.74
N LYS A 42 -14.07 9.08 4.70
CA LYS A 42 -12.68 8.56 4.73
C LYS A 42 -11.81 9.60 5.46
N SER A 43 -11.20 9.22 6.59
CA SER A 43 -10.31 10.12 7.33
C SER A 43 -9.31 10.71 6.35
N GLY A 44 -9.01 12.00 6.43
CA GLY A 44 -8.05 12.63 5.51
C GLY A 44 -6.71 11.88 5.45
N GLU A 45 -6.36 11.18 6.53
CA GLU A 45 -5.21 10.28 6.62
C GLU A 45 -5.28 9.10 5.64
N GLN A 46 -6.45 8.45 5.48
CA GLN A 46 -6.60 7.36 4.52
C GLN A 46 -6.44 7.82 3.07
N ILE A 47 -6.85 9.05 2.76
CA ILE A 47 -6.67 9.63 1.42
C ILE A 47 -5.20 9.95 1.16
N LEU A 48 -4.47 10.40 2.17
CA LEU A 48 -3.03 10.62 2.11
C LEU A 48 -2.24 9.32 1.94
N ASP A 49 -2.58 8.29 2.72
CA ASP A 49 -1.98 6.97 2.61
C ASP A 49 -2.20 6.38 1.21
N GLU A 50 -3.41 6.54 0.65
CA GLU A 50 -3.74 6.08 -0.71
C GLU A 50 -2.92 6.80 -1.79
N ARG A 51 -2.71 8.12 -1.67
CA ARG A 51 -1.92 8.91 -2.63
C ARG A 51 -0.43 8.66 -2.53
N TYR A 52 0.09 8.47 -1.32
CA TYR A 52 1.50 8.11 -1.11
C TYR A 52 1.81 6.73 -1.68
N ALA A 53 0.91 5.75 -1.46
CA ALA A 53 1.04 4.41 -2.04
C ALA A 53 0.95 4.39 -3.58
N ARG A 54 0.22 5.34 -4.18
CA ARG A 54 0.18 5.55 -5.63
C ARG A 54 1.41 6.28 -6.18
N GLY A 55 2.26 6.84 -5.31
CA GLY A 55 3.39 7.68 -5.71
C GLY A 55 2.98 9.05 -6.26
N GLU A 56 1.75 9.50 -5.99
CA GLU A 56 1.23 10.81 -6.43
C GLU A 56 1.74 11.96 -5.56
N ILE A 57 2.24 11.66 -4.36
CA ILE A 57 2.83 12.62 -3.42
C ILE A 57 4.16 12.09 -2.89
N THR A 58 5.08 13.01 -2.63
CA THR A 58 6.38 12.69 -2.04
C THR A 58 6.28 12.43 -0.53
N GLU A 59 7.30 11.80 0.06
CA GLU A 59 7.34 11.51 1.50
C GLU A 59 7.29 12.79 2.35
N GLU A 60 7.86 13.89 1.84
CA GLU A 60 7.85 15.21 2.47
C GLU A 60 6.42 15.76 2.56
N GLU A 61 5.69 15.75 1.43
CA GLU A 61 4.29 16.18 1.35
C GLU A 61 3.36 15.32 2.23
N TYR A 62 3.60 14.01 2.27
CA TYR A 62 2.86 13.09 3.14
C TYR A 62 3.03 13.45 4.62
N LYS A 63 4.27 13.71 5.06
CA LYS A 63 4.57 14.07 6.46
C LYS A 63 3.99 15.42 6.87
N GLU A 64 4.04 16.43 5.99
CA GLU A 64 3.42 17.73 6.25
C GLU A 64 1.91 17.62 6.44
N LYS A 65 1.23 16.97 5.49
CA LYS A 65 -0.23 16.87 5.50
C LYS A 65 -0.75 15.98 6.63
N LYS A 66 -0.01 14.93 6.99
CA LYS A 66 -0.31 14.10 8.17
C LYS A 66 -0.19 14.88 9.48
N LYS A 67 0.80 15.78 9.59
CA LYS A 67 0.92 16.68 10.74
C LYS A 67 -0.22 17.69 10.82
N GLU A 68 -0.66 18.21 9.68
CA GLU A 68 -1.78 19.17 9.58
C GLU A 68 -3.09 18.57 10.09
N ILE A 69 -3.35 17.29 9.77
CA ILE A 69 -4.57 16.59 10.19
C ILE A 69 -4.59 16.24 11.68
N ARG A 70 -3.41 16.02 12.28
CA ARG A 70 -3.28 15.67 13.71
C ARG A 70 -3.27 16.90 14.63
N LYS A 71 -3.32 18.10 14.08
CA LYS A 71 -3.37 19.36 14.83
C LYS A 71 -4.82 19.73 15.17
#